data_AF-A0A5J6IG32-F1
#
_entry.id   AF-A0A5J6IG32-F1
#
_cell.length_a   1.000
_cell.length_b   1.000
_cell.length_c   1.000
_cell.angle_alpha   90.00
_cell.angle_beta   90.00
_cell.angle_gamma   90.00
#
_symmetry.space_group_name_H-M   'P 1'
#
loop_
_entity.id
_entity.type
_entity.pdbx_description
1 polymer ?
#
loop_
_entity_poly.entity_id
_entity_poly.type
_entity_poly.pdbx_seq_one_letter_code
_entity_poly.pdbx_strand_id
1 'polypeptide(L)' 'MIAHYAAPLEGGGWQVVDVWESAEHHDRFLRERVIPAARELNAPPFETEMTELYNSLVA' A
#
# COMPACT_ATOMS: atom_id res chain seq x y z
N MET A 1 -9.46 3.87 3.44
CA MET A 1 -9.05 2.81 2.51
C MET A 1 -10.31 2.19 1.93
N ILE A 2 -10.39 2.13 0.60
CA ILE A 2 -11.54 1.60 -0.13
C ILE A 2 -11.35 0.11 -0.47
N ALA A 3 -10.16 -0.25 -0.95
CA ALA A 3 -9.81 -1.63 -1.27
C ALA A 3 -8.32 -1.90 -1.00
N HIS A 4 -8.00 -3.15 -0.66
CA HIS A 4 -6.64 -3.63 -0.38
C HIS A 4 -6.44 -4.97 -1.08
N TYR A 5 -5.39 -5.06 -1.88
CA TYR A 5 -4.97 -6.28 -2.56
C TYR A 5 -3.51 -6.53 -2.27
N ALA A 6 -3.17 -7.78 -1.95
CA ALA A 6 -1.80 -8.20 -1.73
C ALA A 6 -1.56 -9.56 -2.38
N ALA A 7 -0.43 -9.69 -3.06
CA ALA A 7 -0.01 -10.94 -3.67
C ALA A 7 1.52 -11.12 -3.55
N PRO A 8 2.00 -12.37 -3.44
CA PRO A 8 3.42 -12.64 -3.52
C PRO A 8 3.95 -12.32 -4.93
N LEU A 9 5.15 -11.78 -5.00
CA LEU A 9 5.86 -11.59 -6.27
C LEU A 9 6.66 -12.85 -6.63
N GLU A 10 6.82 -13.08 -7.93
CA GLU A 10 7.76 -14.09 -8.43
C GLU A 10 9.18 -13.68 -8.05
N GLY A 11 9.92 -14.55 -7.36
CA GLY A 11 11.23 -14.22 -6.77
C GLY A 11 11.19 -13.76 -5.31
N GLY A 12 10.01 -13.71 -4.70
CA GLY A 12 9.83 -13.39 -3.28
C GLY A 12 9.41 -11.95 -3.01
N GLY A 13 9.04 -11.67 -1.77
CA GLY A 13 8.43 -10.39 -1.40
C GLY A 13 6.94 -10.33 -1.74
N TRP A 14 6.37 -9.13 -1.59
CA TRP A 14 4.95 -8.87 -1.75
C TRP A 14 4.73 -7.62 -2.59
N GLN A 15 3.73 -7.66 -3.46
CA GLN A 15 3.15 -6.48 -4.07
C GLN A 15 1.83 -6.18 -3.37
N VAL A 16 1.68 -4.93 -2.93
CA VAL A 16 0.46 -4.41 -2.32
C VAL A 16 -0.09 -3.31 -3.21
N VAL A 17 -1.39 -3.36 -3.49
CA VAL A 17 -2.10 -2.34 -4.26
C VAL A 17 -3.33 -1.94 -3.47
N ASP A 18 -3.40 -0.65 -3.13
CA ASP A 18 -4.48 -0.08 -2.35
C ASP A 18 -5.21 1.02 -3.13
N VAL A 19 -6.52 1.10 -2.93
CA VAL A 19 -7.34 2.22 -3.40
C VAL A 19 -7.78 3.04 -2.19
N TRP A 20 -7.55 4.34 -2.25
CA TRP A 20 -7.79 5.28 -1.15
C TRP A 20 -8.78 6.37 -1.53
N GLU A 21 -9.42 6.95 -0.52
CA GLU A 21 -10.31 8.10 -0.68
C GLU A 21 -9.55 9.35 -1.17
N SER A 22 -8.28 9.49 -0.76
CA SER A 22 -7.36 10.50 -1.26
C SER A 22 -5.90 10.14 -0.93
N ALA A 23 -4.94 10.81 -1.58
CA ALA A 23 -3.52 10.70 -1.28
C ALA A 23 -3.22 11.01 0.21
N GLU A 24 -3.88 12.00 0.80
CA GLU A 24 -3.67 12.38 2.20
C GLU A 24 -4.12 11.28 3.18
N HIS A 25 -5.16 10.51 2.84
CA HIS A 25 -5.59 9.37 3.63
C HIS A 25 -4.54 8.26 3.63
N HIS A 26 -3.97 7.97 2.46
CA HIS A 26 -2.85 7.03 2.32
C HIS A 26 -1.63 7.50 3.13
N ASP A 27 -1.18 8.74 2.95
CA ASP A 27 0.02 9.25 3.61
C ASP A 27 -0.10 9.27 5.13
N ARG A 28 -1.29 9.62 5.64
CA ARG A 28 -1.59 9.54 7.07
C ARG A 28 -1.46 8.10 7.58
N PHE A 29 -2.06 7.13 6.89
CA PHE A 29 -1.98 5.73 7.27
C PHE A 29 -0.55 5.20 7.20
N LEU A 30 0.20 5.54 6.14
CA LEU A 30 1.59 5.15 5.98
C LEU A 30 2.44 5.65 7.14
N ARG A 31 2.33 6.95 7.47
CA ARG A 31 3.08 7.58 8.55
C ARG A 31 2.71 7.06 9.95
N GLU A 32 1.42 6.89 10.21
CA GLU A 32 0.93 6.61 11.57
C GLU A 32 0.84 5.11 11.89
N ARG A 33 0.80 4.25 10.87
CA ARG A 33 0.58 2.80 11.05
C ARG A 33 1.67 1.97 10.40
N VAL A 34 1.92 2.15 9.11
CA VAL A 34 2.81 1.27 8.34
C VAL A 34 4.27 1.46 8.74
N ILE A 35 4.78 2.69 8.73
CA ILE A 35 6.19 2.98 9.06
C ILE A 35 6.54 2.53 10.49
N PRO A 36 5.72 2.81 11.53
CA PRO A 36 5.98 2.29 12.87
C PRO A 36 6.06 0.76 12.92
N ALA A 37 5.11 0.06 12.30
CA ALA A 37 5.10 -1.41 12.28
C ALA A 37 6.30 -1.98 11.50
N ALA A 38 6.65 -1.37 10.36
CA ALA A 38 7.80 -1.77 9.56
C ALA A 38 9.11 -1.63 10.35
N ARG A 39 9.26 -0.55 11.14
CA ARG A 39 10.41 -0.35 12.02
C ARG A 39 10.47 -1.39 13.14
N GLU A 40 9.35 -1.67 13.80
CA GLU A 40 9.26 -2.68 14.85
C GLU A 40 9.66 -4.07 14.34
N LEU A 41 9.24 -4.41 13.12
CA LEU A 41 9.52 -5.70 12.49
C LEU A 41 10.88 -5.77 11.77
N ASN A 42 11.65 -4.68 11.73
CA ASN A 42 12.84 -4.54 10.87
C ASN A 42 12.56 -4.96 9.42
N ALA A 43 11.39 -4.58 8.91
CA ALA A 43 10.98 -4.89 7.55
C ALA A 43 11.94 -4.27 6.53
N PRO A 44 12.17 -4.92 5.37
CA PRO A 44 12.94 -4.32 4.29
C PRO A 44 12.29 -3.01 3.82
N PRO A 45 13.07 -2.08 3.24
CA PRO A 45 12.52 -0.91 2.61
C PRO A 45 11.56 -1.32 1.49
N PHE A 46 10.49 -0.56 1.34
CA PHE A 46 9.51 -0.72 0.27
C PHE A 46 9.36 0.62 -0.45
N GLU A 47 9.09 0.54 -1.75
CA GLU A 47 8.79 1.70 -2.58
C GLU A 47 7.28 1.82 -2.74
N THR A 48 6.81 3.04 -2.91
CA THR A 48 5.39 3.32 -3.10
C THR A 48 5.24 4.25 -4.29
N GLU A 49 4.47 3.80 -5.27
CA GLU A 49 4.02 4.60 -6.40
C GLU A 49 2.55 4.96 -6.21
N MET A 50 2.19 6.18 -6.60
CA MET A 50 0.82 6.69 -6.46
C MET A 50 0.34 7.25 -7.80
N THR A 51 -0.90 6.93 -8.14
CA THR A 51 -1.55 7.40 -9.36
C THR A 51 -3.05 7.57 -9.14
N GLU A 52 -3.67 8.40 -9.97
CA GLU A 52 -5.11 8.64 -9.96
C GLU A 52 -5.87 7.49 -10.62
N LEU A 53 -6.90 7.00 -9.94
CA LEU A 53 -7.76 5.94 -10.45
C LEU A 53 -8.91 6.54 -11.27
N TYR A 54 -8.85 6.39 -12.58
CA TYR A 54 -9.90 6.91 -13.48
C TYR A 54 -11.09 5.96 -13.64
N ASN A 55 -10.88 4.65 -13.55
CA ASN A 55 -11.92 3.64 -13.69
C ASN A 55 -11.62 2.44 -12.78
N SER A 56 -12.67 1.80 -12.26
CA SER A 56 -12.57 0.55 -11.51
C SER A 56 -13.55 -0.46 -12.09
N LEU A 57 -13.04 -1.61 -12.53
CA LEU A 57 -13.82 -2.74 -13.03
C LEU A 57 -13.58 -3.91 -12.07
N VAL A 58 -14.49 -4.06 -11.11
CA VAL A 58 -14.49 -5.14 -10.13
C VAL A 58 -15.76 -5.97 -10.37
N ALA A 59 -15.57 -7.28 -10.50
CA ALA A 59 -16.65 -8.25 -10.73
C ALA A 59 -17.32 -8.69 -9.42
#